data_AF-A0A5B8S3V3-F1
#
_entry.id   AF-A0A5B8S3V3-F1
#
_cell.length_a   1.000
_cell.length_b   1.000
_cell.length_c   1.000
_cell.angle_alpha   90.00
_cell.angle_beta   90.00
_cell.angle_gamma   90.00
#
_symmetry.space_group_name_H-M   'P 1'
#
loop_
_entity.id
_entity.type
_entity.pdbx_description
1 polymer ?
#
loop_
_entity_poly.entity_id
_entity_poly.type
_entity_poly.pdbx_seq_one_letter_code
_entity_poly.pdbx_strand_id
1 'polypeptide(L)'
;MEQMAANCQQPSYATDVLVCSNAELRALDARMRQAYLAVAPNLDAVKSPYFEAQPLWLRRRSMCAFQEQHAACVKSAYAERLSILEAVAATRLATRQYSCNGPRGKPGLSATKADSGSITLWRGPFLYAVAVQTSPAPGWQQEVGVKENGKSLILSHRGLPSITCQNI
;
A
#
# COMPACT_ATOMS: atom_id res chain seq x y z
N MET A 1 -15.69 -17.00 -3.51
CA MET A 1 -15.41 -15.59 -3.90
C MET A 1 -14.52 -15.01 -2.82
N GLU A 2 -13.37 -14.43 -3.17
CA GLU A 2 -12.46 -13.90 -2.17
C GLU A 2 -12.93 -12.51 -1.70
N GLN A 3 -12.86 -12.24 -0.40
CA GLN A 3 -13.35 -10.99 0.19
C GLN A 3 -12.39 -9.83 -0.12
N MET A 4 -12.92 -8.69 -0.60
CA MET A 4 -12.12 -7.51 -0.99
C MET A 4 -12.21 -6.35 0.02
N ALA A 5 -13.16 -6.40 0.94
CA ALA A 5 -13.46 -5.37 1.94
C ALA A 5 -14.26 -6.00 3.10
N ALA A 6 -14.51 -5.28 4.20
CA ALA A 6 -15.27 -5.85 5.32
C ALA A 6 -16.68 -6.32 4.88
N ASN A 7 -17.09 -7.53 5.32
CA ASN A 7 -18.42 -8.08 5.04
C ASN A 7 -19.33 -7.95 6.27
N CYS A 8 -20.21 -6.94 6.27
CA CYS A 8 -21.10 -6.69 7.41
C CYS A 8 -22.33 -7.61 7.45
N GLN A 9 -22.65 -8.33 6.39
CA GLN A 9 -23.74 -9.31 6.39
C GLN A 9 -23.28 -10.64 6.96
N GLN A 10 -22.05 -11.04 6.65
CA GLN A 10 -21.43 -12.28 7.12
C GLN A 10 -19.95 -12.02 7.46
N PRO A 11 -19.66 -11.42 8.63
CA PRO A 11 -18.29 -11.12 9.05
C PRO A 11 -17.44 -12.39 9.13
N SER A 12 -16.32 -12.43 8.42
CA SER A 12 -15.38 -13.57 8.44
C SER A 12 -14.26 -13.37 9.46
N TYR A 13 -13.95 -12.13 9.81
CA TYR A 13 -12.91 -11.77 10.76
C TYR A 13 -13.48 -10.98 11.94
N ALA A 14 -12.86 -11.07 13.14
CA ALA A 14 -13.17 -10.18 14.26
C ALA A 14 -12.99 -8.70 13.88
N THR A 15 -12.03 -8.41 13.01
CA THR A 15 -11.83 -7.07 12.43
C THR A 15 -13.03 -6.62 11.57
N ASP A 16 -13.72 -7.53 10.88
CA ASP A 16 -14.95 -7.17 10.14
C ASP A 16 -16.06 -6.77 11.11
N VAL A 17 -16.23 -7.50 12.21
CA VAL A 17 -17.19 -7.15 13.26
C VAL A 17 -16.93 -5.75 13.80
N LEU A 18 -15.67 -5.42 14.11
CA LEU A 18 -15.28 -4.07 14.57
C LEU A 18 -15.59 -2.98 13.52
N VAL A 19 -15.26 -3.22 12.25
CA VAL A 19 -15.55 -2.26 11.18
C VAL A 19 -17.04 -2.04 11.02
N CYS A 20 -17.80 -3.12 11.10
CA CYS A 20 -19.24 -3.08 10.94
C CYS A 20 -19.95 -2.47 12.15
N SER A 21 -19.37 -2.45 13.34
CA SER A 21 -19.95 -1.76 14.51
C SER A 21 -19.47 -0.31 14.69
N ASN A 22 -18.40 0.11 14.00
CA ASN A 22 -17.82 1.44 14.14
C ASN A 22 -18.04 2.30 12.89
N ALA A 23 -18.71 3.45 13.04
CA ALA A 23 -19.08 4.32 11.91
C ALA A 23 -17.87 4.89 11.14
N GLU A 24 -16.82 5.29 11.85
CA GLU A 24 -15.61 5.85 11.25
C GLU A 24 -14.87 4.78 10.42
N LEU A 25 -14.70 3.58 10.98
CA LEU A 25 -14.06 2.45 10.28
C LEU A 25 -14.90 1.99 9.08
N ARG A 26 -16.23 2.02 9.19
CA ARG A 26 -17.13 1.72 8.09
C ARG A 26 -17.00 2.73 6.94
N ALA A 27 -16.87 4.02 7.27
CA ALA A 27 -16.63 5.06 6.28
C ALA A 27 -15.28 4.88 5.57
N LEU A 28 -14.23 4.50 6.31
CA LEU A 28 -12.93 4.15 5.73
C LEU A 28 -13.01 2.92 4.82
N ASP A 29 -13.75 1.88 5.19
CA ASP A 29 -13.98 0.71 4.33
C ASP A 29 -14.63 1.09 3.00
N ALA A 30 -15.69 1.90 3.07
CA ALA A 30 -16.42 2.36 1.89
C ALA A 30 -15.53 3.20 0.97
N ARG A 31 -14.77 4.16 1.53
CA ARG A 31 -13.82 4.98 0.77
C ARG A 31 -12.73 4.12 0.11
N MET A 32 -12.16 3.17 0.86
CA MET A 32 -11.13 2.27 0.34
C MET A 32 -11.68 1.42 -0.81
N ARG A 33 -12.89 0.88 -0.67
CA ARG A 33 -13.56 0.10 -1.72
C ARG A 33 -13.79 0.92 -2.99
N GLN A 34 -14.28 2.15 -2.85
CA GLN A 34 -14.48 3.06 -3.98
C GLN A 34 -13.15 3.38 -4.69
N ALA A 35 -12.11 3.73 -3.91
CA ALA A 35 -10.78 3.99 -4.45
C ALA A 35 -10.20 2.76 -5.17
N TYR A 36 -10.37 1.56 -4.61
CA TYR A 36 -9.89 0.32 -5.25
C TYR A 36 -10.59 0.08 -6.58
N LEU A 37 -11.93 0.19 -6.63
CA LEU A 37 -12.69 -0.01 -7.87
C LEU A 37 -12.27 0.97 -8.98
N ALA A 38 -11.89 2.21 -8.62
CA ALA A 38 -11.43 3.20 -9.59
C ALA A 38 -10.09 2.83 -10.27
N VAL A 39 -9.26 2.00 -9.62
CA VAL A 39 -7.94 1.60 -10.13
C VAL A 39 -7.77 0.10 -10.34
N ALA A 40 -8.79 -0.72 -10.04
CA ALA A 40 -8.72 -2.18 -10.07
C ALA A 40 -8.16 -2.76 -11.38
N PRO A 41 -8.56 -2.27 -12.58
CA PRO A 41 -7.98 -2.77 -13.84
C PRO A 41 -6.46 -2.61 -13.92
N ASN A 42 -5.91 -1.55 -13.31
CA ASN A 42 -4.47 -1.32 -13.27
C ASN A 42 -3.77 -2.20 -12.22
N LEU A 43 -4.45 -2.53 -11.13
CA LEU A 43 -3.90 -3.29 -10.01
C LEU A 43 -3.94 -4.79 -10.22
N ASP A 44 -5.00 -5.31 -10.83
CA ASP A 44 -5.18 -6.76 -11.03
C ASP A 44 -4.17 -7.34 -12.03
N ALA A 45 -3.60 -6.47 -12.89
CA ALA A 45 -2.53 -6.82 -13.83
C ALA A 45 -1.13 -6.80 -13.19
N VAL A 46 -0.97 -6.30 -11.95
CA VAL A 46 0.34 -6.17 -11.30
C VAL A 46 0.88 -7.54 -10.91
N LYS A 47 1.96 -7.95 -11.59
CA LYS A 47 2.69 -9.19 -11.30
C LYS A 47 4.02 -8.88 -10.63
N SER A 48 3.98 -8.38 -9.40
CA SER A 48 5.18 -8.05 -8.63
C SER A 48 5.07 -8.55 -7.19
N PRO A 49 6.14 -9.18 -6.65
CA PRO A 49 6.17 -9.57 -5.25
C PRO A 49 6.28 -8.36 -4.31
N TYR A 50 6.57 -7.15 -4.83
CA TYR A 50 6.60 -5.91 -4.05
C TYR A 50 5.28 -5.15 -4.05
N PHE A 51 4.20 -5.77 -4.54
CA PHE A 51 2.88 -5.18 -4.51
C PHE A 51 1.91 -6.12 -3.80
N GLU A 52 1.28 -5.62 -2.73
CA GLU A 52 0.30 -6.39 -1.98
C GLU A 52 -1.07 -6.34 -2.66
N ALA A 53 -1.52 -7.48 -3.17
CA ALA A 53 -2.86 -7.63 -3.73
C ALA A 53 -3.96 -7.38 -2.67
N GLN A 54 -5.13 -6.91 -3.12
CA GLN A 54 -6.23 -6.52 -2.22
C GLN A 54 -6.64 -7.62 -1.21
N PRO A 55 -6.75 -8.90 -1.59
CA PRO A 55 -7.11 -9.95 -0.63
C PRO A 55 -6.02 -10.22 0.41
N LEU A 56 -4.76 -10.13 0.01
CA LEU A 56 -3.62 -10.30 0.92
C LEU A 56 -3.57 -9.15 1.93
N TRP A 57 -3.78 -7.92 1.46
CA TRP A 57 -3.91 -6.76 2.31
C TRP A 57 -5.06 -6.93 3.31
N LEU A 58 -6.23 -7.40 2.87
CA LEU A 58 -7.37 -7.62 3.77
C LEU A 58 -7.03 -8.63 4.87
N ARG A 59 -6.39 -9.75 4.51
CA ARG A 59 -5.92 -10.76 5.49
C ARG A 59 -4.93 -10.16 6.48
N ARG A 60 -3.92 -9.42 6.01
CA ARG A 60 -2.92 -8.75 6.87
C ARG A 60 -3.59 -7.74 7.81
N ARG A 61 -4.50 -6.93 7.28
CA ARG A 61 -5.31 -5.96 8.03
C ARG A 61 -6.21 -6.62 9.06
N SER A 62 -6.73 -7.81 8.79
CA SER A 62 -7.49 -8.60 9.78
C SER A 62 -6.64 -9.05 10.97
N MET A 63 -5.31 -9.16 10.83
CA MET A 63 -4.39 -9.46 11.95
C MET A 63 -4.31 -8.33 12.99
N CYS A 64 -4.85 -7.15 12.72
CA CYS A 64 -5.01 -6.10 13.74
C CYS A 64 -5.87 -6.55 14.94
N ALA A 65 -6.66 -7.63 14.80
CA ALA A 65 -7.41 -8.23 15.91
C ALA A 65 -6.52 -8.74 17.06
N PHE A 66 -5.23 -8.96 16.81
CA PHE A 66 -4.25 -9.39 17.83
C PHE A 66 -3.49 -8.23 18.47
N GLN A 67 -3.81 -6.98 18.11
CA GLN A 67 -3.16 -5.79 18.65
C GLN A 67 -4.00 -5.24 19.81
N GLU A 68 -3.34 -4.81 20.89
CA GLU A 68 -4.00 -4.16 22.03
C GLU A 68 -4.85 -2.96 21.57
N GLN A 69 -4.32 -2.18 20.63
CA GLN A 69 -5.00 -1.04 20.02
C GLN A 69 -5.66 -1.43 18.68
N HIS A 70 -6.56 -2.42 18.71
CA HIS A 70 -7.21 -3.00 17.52
C HIS A 70 -7.74 -1.93 16.54
N ALA A 71 -8.55 -0.98 17.02
CA ALA A 71 -9.11 0.07 16.18
C ALA A 71 -8.04 1.00 15.57
N ALA A 72 -7.01 1.37 16.33
CA ALA A 72 -5.93 2.23 15.83
C ALA A 72 -5.10 1.53 14.74
N CYS A 73 -4.80 0.24 14.91
CA CYS A 73 -4.16 -0.58 13.89
C CYS A 73 -4.99 -0.61 12.60
N VAL A 74 -6.30 -0.83 12.71
CA VAL A 74 -7.21 -0.89 11.55
C VAL A 74 -7.30 0.46 10.80
N LYS A 75 -7.36 1.58 11.53
CA LYS A 75 -7.32 2.92 10.92
C LYS A 75 -6.03 3.13 10.12
N SER A 76 -4.90 2.71 10.68
CA SER A 76 -3.59 2.84 10.06
C SER A 76 -3.47 1.96 8.80
N ALA A 77 -4.03 0.76 8.84
CA ALA A 77 -4.13 -0.10 7.67
C ALA A 77 -4.92 0.53 6.52
N TYR A 78 -6.06 1.17 6.82
CA TYR A 78 -6.81 1.91 5.81
C TYR A 78 -6.07 3.14 5.28
N ALA A 79 -5.41 3.89 6.15
CA ALA A 79 -4.64 5.06 5.75
C ALA A 79 -3.52 4.67 4.77
N GLU A 80 -2.75 3.61 5.06
CA GLU A 80 -1.74 3.08 4.13
C GLU A 80 -2.38 2.71 2.79
N ARG A 81 -3.47 1.92 2.82
CA ARG A 81 -4.09 1.43 1.59
C ARG A 81 -4.66 2.54 0.73
N LEU A 82 -5.32 3.51 1.34
CA LEU A 82 -5.85 4.68 0.64
C LEU A 82 -4.73 5.48 -0.05
N SER A 83 -3.63 5.75 0.65
CA SER A 83 -2.47 6.43 0.05
C SER A 83 -1.89 5.66 -1.14
N ILE A 84 -1.84 4.32 -1.07
CA ILE A 84 -1.39 3.49 -2.19
C ILE A 84 -2.34 3.63 -3.39
N LEU A 85 -3.66 3.51 -3.16
CA LEU A 85 -4.66 3.60 -4.23
C LEU A 85 -4.68 4.99 -4.87
N GLU A 86 -4.54 6.04 -4.07
CA GLU A 86 -4.42 7.43 -4.55
C GLU A 86 -3.15 7.65 -5.38
N ALA A 87 -2.01 7.09 -4.96
CA ALA A 87 -0.76 7.18 -5.73
C ALA A 87 -0.86 6.47 -7.10
N VAL A 88 -1.58 5.35 -7.17
CA VAL A 88 -1.85 4.63 -8.42
C VAL A 88 -2.79 5.42 -9.32
N ALA A 89 -3.79 6.10 -8.75
CA ALA A 89 -4.66 6.99 -9.53
C ALA A 89 -3.90 8.22 -10.07
N ALA A 90 -2.95 8.74 -9.29
CA ALA A 90 -2.21 9.97 -9.60
C ALA A 90 -1.00 9.78 -10.52
N THR A 91 -0.66 8.57 -10.96
CA THR A 91 0.68 8.29 -11.50
C THR A 91 1.04 9.00 -12.83
N ARG A 92 0.13 9.78 -13.41
CA ARG A 92 0.44 10.66 -14.56
C ARG A 92 0.95 12.06 -14.19
N LEU A 93 1.01 12.41 -12.90
CA LEU A 93 1.34 13.77 -12.43
C LEU A 93 2.67 13.87 -11.66
N ALA A 94 3.56 12.88 -11.76
CA ALA A 94 4.73 12.81 -10.90
C ALA A 94 5.81 13.87 -11.24
N THR A 95 6.44 14.42 -10.21
CA THR A 95 7.29 15.62 -10.30
C THR A 95 8.79 15.33 -10.27
N ARG A 96 9.21 14.15 -9.78
CA ARG A 96 10.62 13.73 -9.75
C ARG A 96 10.78 12.28 -10.21
N GLN A 97 11.86 12.01 -10.95
CA GLN A 97 12.17 10.69 -11.51
C GLN A 97 13.45 10.13 -10.90
N TYR A 98 13.46 8.82 -10.67
CA TYR A 98 14.60 8.12 -10.09
C TYR A 98 14.93 6.86 -10.90
N SER A 99 16.22 6.54 -10.99
CA SER A 99 16.72 5.27 -11.49
C SER A 99 16.92 4.32 -10.32
N CYS A 100 16.34 3.12 -10.38
CA CYS A 100 16.34 2.17 -9.29
C CYS A 100 17.09 0.89 -9.66
N ASN A 101 17.95 0.46 -8.74
CA ASN A 101 18.51 -0.88 -8.75
C ASN A 101 17.53 -1.80 -8.02
N GLY A 102 16.90 -2.69 -8.78
CA GLY A 102 15.98 -3.70 -8.27
C GLY A 102 16.67 -4.74 -7.39
N PRO A 103 15.93 -5.80 -7.03
CA PRO A 103 16.39 -6.77 -6.05
C PRO A 103 17.71 -7.41 -6.49
N ARG A 104 18.69 -7.45 -5.59
CA ARG A 104 20.08 -7.91 -5.86
C ARG A 104 20.85 -7.04 -6.88
N GLY A 105 20.54 -5.76 -6.96
CA GLY A 105 21.29 -4.79 -7.78
C GLY A 105 20.95 -4.81 -9.28
N LYS A 106 19.87 -5.49 -9.68
CA LYS A 106 19.50 -5.58 -11.11
C LYS A 106 18.88 -4.26 -11.59
N PRO A 107 19.43 -3.59 -12.62
CA PRO A 107 18.87 -2.35 -13.14
C PRO A 107 17.53 -2.60 -13.85
N GLY A 108 16.84 -1.52 -14.24
CA GLY A 108 15.61 -1.58 -15.03
C GLY A 108 14.32 -1.31 -14.24
N LEU A 109 14.45 -0.74 -13.04
CA LEU A 109 13.34 -0.11 -12.34
C LEU A 109 13.49 1.41 -12.44
N SER A 110 12.38 2.10 -12.62
CA SER A 110 12.28 3.54 -12.42
C SER A 110 11.31 3.82 -11.28
N ALA A 111 11.48 4.95 -10.61
CA ALA A 111 10.50 5.42 -9.65
C ALA A 111 10.12 6.86 -9.91
N THR A 112 8.91 7.21 -9.50
CA THR A 112 8.46 8.59 -9.47
C THR A 112 7.94 8.95 -8.09
N LYS A 113 8.20 10.18 -7.66
CA LYS A 113 7.71 10.72 -6.39
C LYS A 113 6.59 11.72 -6.66
N ALA A 114 5.45 11.51 -6.01
CA ALA A 114 4.34 12.45 -5.98
C ALA A 114 4.54 13.50 -4.88
N ASP A 115 3.84 14.63 -4.98
CA ASP A 115 3.90 15.70 -3.97
C ASP A 115 3.35 15.25 -2.61
N SER A 116 2.48 14.24 -2.60
CA SER A 116 2.02 13.55 -1.38
C SER A 116 3.14 12.76 -0.67
N GLY A 117 4.33 12.67 -1.25
CA GLY A 117 5.45 11.87 -0.76
C GLY A 117 5.40 10.39 -1.16
N SER A 118 4.33 9.95 -1.81
CA SER A 118 4.21 8.57 -2.30
C SER A 118 5.16 8.30 -3.46
N ILE A 119 5.76 7.11 -3.48
CA ILE A 119 6.68 6.65 -4.53
C ILE A 119 6.01 5.52 -5.31
N THR A 120 5.94 5.66 -6.63
CA THR A 120 5.50 4.57 -7.53
C THR A 120 6.69 4.02 -8.30
N LEU A 121 6.84 2.70 -8.32
CA LEU A 121 7.93 2.01 -9.00
C LEU A 121 7.40 1.31 -10.23
N TRP A 122 8.19 1.35 -11.30
CA TRP A 122 7.82 0.88 -12.61
C TRP A 122 8.90 -0.04 -13.17
N ARG A 123 8.47 -1.08 -13.88
CA ARG A 123 9.32 -1.90 -14.74
C ARG A 123 8.80 -1.77 -16.16
N GLY A 124 9.41 -0.88 -16.94
CA GLY A 124 8.82 -0.45 -18.21
C GLY A 124 7.43 0.15 -17.97
N PRO A 125 6.37 -0.30 -18.66
CA PRO A 125 5.02 0.23 -18.49
C PRO A 125 4.27 -0.37 -17.28
N PHE A 126 4.84 -1.36 -16.60
CA PHE A 126 4.14 -2.10 -15.56
C PHE A 126 4.46 -1.56 -14.17
N LEU A 127 3.42 -1.30 -13.38
CA LEU A 127 3.57 -0.98 -11.97
C LEU A 127 4.24 -2.15 -11.25
N TYR A 128 5.25 -1.85 -10.45
CA TYR A 128 6.08 -2.83 -9.75
C TYR A 128 5.91 -2.74 -8.23
N ALA A 129 5.82 -1.54 -7.67
CA ALA A 129 5.56 -1.33 -6.25
C ALA A 129 4.98 0.07 -6.02
N VAL A 130 4.34 0.26 -4.87
CA VAL A 130 4.00 1.58 -4.36
C VAL A 130 4.51 1.63 -2.93
N ALA A 131 5.38 2.60 -2.64
CA ALA A 131 5.82 2.87 -1.29
C ALA A 131 5.17 4.18 -0.83
N VAL A 132 4.58 4.14 0.35
CA VAL A 132 4.00 5.32 0.97
C VAL A 132 4.75 5.60 2.25
N GLN A 133 4.79 6.86 2.67
CA GLN A 133 5.28 7.22 4.00
C GLN A 133 4.06 7.41 4.90
N THR A 134 3.82 6.47 5.81
CA THR A 134 2.82 6.62 6.86
C THR A 134 3.53 6.80 8.18
N SER A 135 2.99 7.65 9.06
CA SER A 135 3.49 7.75 10.43
C SER A 135 3.49 6.35 11.08
N PRO A 136 4.51 6.01 11.88
CA PRO A 136 4.51 4.79 12.67
C PRO A 136 3.25 4.74 13.51
N ALA A 137 2.51 3.65 13.42
CA ALA A 137 1.28 3.45 14.18
C ALA A 137 1.37 2.16 15.01
N PRO A 138 0.72 2.12 16.20
CA PRO A 138 0.68 0.92 17.02
C PRO A 138 0.12 -0.28 16.24
N GLY A 139 0.92 -1.34 16.14
CA GLY A 139 0.47 -2.63 15.60
C GLY A 139 0.35 -2.74 14.08
N TRP A 140 0.56 -1.66 13.32
CA TRP A 140 0.56 -1.69 11.85
C TRP A 140 1.94 -1.33 11.29
N GLN A 141 2.50 -2.23 10.49
CA GLN A 141 3.73 -2.00 9.73
C GLN A 141 3.41 -2.06 8.25
N GLN A 142 3.94 -1.10 7.49
CA GLN A 142 3.74 -1.04 6.05
C GLN A 142 4.30 -2.27 5.34
N GLU A 143 3.69 -2.66 4.24
CA GLU A 143 4.25 -3.76 3.43
C GLU A 143 5.49 -3.28 2.67
N VAL A 144 5.40 -2.09 2.08
CA VAL A 144 6.50 -1.38 1.42
C VAL A 144 6.64 0.02 2.00
N GLY A 145 7.72 0.21 2.76
CA GLY A 145 8.10 1.52 3.30
C GLY A 145 9.14 2.21 2.42
N VAL A 146 9.26 3.53 2.58
CA VAL A 146 10.31 4.34 1.94
C VAL A 146 11.06 5.16 2.99
N LYS A 147 12.39 5.22 2.83
CA LYS A 147 13.26 6.18 3.50
C LYS A 147 13.98 7.02 2.46
N GLU A 148 14.02 8.32 2.67
CA GLU A 148 14.75 9.26 1.83
C GLU A 148 16.04 9.68 2.53
N ASN A 149 17.15 9.68 1.78
CA ASN A 149 18.45 10.15 2.24
C ASN A 149 19.07 11.04 1.17
N GLY A 150 18.83 12.35 1.28
CA GLY A 150 19.30 13.33 0.30
C GLY A 150 18.74 13.06 -1.10
N LYS A 151 19.59 12.55 -2.00
CA LYS A 151 19.23 12.25 -3.40
C LYS A 151 18.82 10.79 -3.63
N SER A 152 18.84 9.96 -2.59
CA SER A 152 18.54 8.53 -2.70
C SER A 152 17.25 8.15 -1.98
N LEU A 153 16.54 7.16 -2.52
CA LEU A 153 15.41 6.50 -1.85
C LEU A 153 15.79 5.06 -1.56
N ILE A 154 15.43 4.58 -0.37
CA ILE A 154 15.54 3.17 0.02
C ILE A 154 14.13 2.66 0.30
N LEU A 155 13.66 1.75 -0.54
CA LEU A 155 12.40 1.07 -0.35
C LEU A 155 12.63 -0.25 0.37
N SER A 156 11.94 -0.45 1.48
CA SER A 156 12.02 -1.64 2.31
C SER A 156 10.74 -2.45 2.22
N HIS A 157 10.86 -3.76 2.02
CA HIS A 157 9.74 -4.70 2.06
C HIS A 157 9.87 -5.61 3.30
N ARG A 158 8.76 -6.05 3.89
CA ARG A 158 8.76 -6.90 5.12
C ARG A 158 9.41 -8.29 4.97
N GLY A 159 9.83 -8.68 3.79
CA GLY A 159 10.34 -10.03 3.51
C GLY A 159 11.12 -10.16 2.22
N LEU A 160 11.42 -9.05 1.54
CA LEU A 160 12.17 -9.03 0.29
C LEU A 160 13.34 -8.04 0.40
N PRO A 161 14.40 -8.21 -0.41
CA PRO A 161 15.52 -7.27 -0.44
C PRO A 161 15.07 -5.83 -0.72
N SER A 162 15.73 -4.87 -0.09
CA SER A 162 15.48 -3.45 -0.35
C SER A 162 15.79 -3.06 -1.80
N ILE A 163 15.07 -2.05 -2.30
CA ILE A 163 15.33 -1.42 -3.60
C ILE A 163 15.91 -0.04 -3.35
N THR A 164 17.02 0.27 -4.01
CA THR A 164 17.69 1.58 -3.89
C THR A 164 17.51 2.37 -5.17
N CYS A 165 17.07 3.62 -5.04
CA CYS A 165 16.86 4.53 -6.15
C CYS A 165 17.71 5.79 -6.00
N GLN A 166 18.17 6.33 -7.13
CA GLN A 166 18.93 7.57 -7.23
C GLN A 166 18.18 8.55 -8.12
N ASN A 167 18.13 9.82 -7.72
CA ASN A 167 17.53 10.89 -8.53
C ASN A 167 18.30 11.05 -9.84
N ILE A 168 17.59 11.25 -10.95
CA ILE A 168 18.16 11.42 -12.30
C ILE A 168 18.27 12.92 -12.63
#